data_AF-A0A9W9R152-F1
#
_entry.id   AF-A0A9W9R152-F1
#
_cell.length_a   1.000
_cell.length_b   1.000
_cell.length_c   1.000
_cell.angle_alpha   90.00
_cell.angle_beta   90.00
_cell.angle_gamma   90.00
#
_symmetry.space_group_name_H-M   'P 1'
#
loop_
_entity.id
_entity.type
_entity.pdbx_description
1 polymer ?
#
loop_
_entity_poly.entity_id
_entity_poly.type
_entity_poly.pdbx_seq_one_letter_code
_entity_poly.pdbx_strand_id
1 'polypeptide(L)'
;MSHSNPQGRRRSFRAQSPAESSSDELAAGSDHDEAERRRASWTAQKGFTPQRPKGSGRHYSESESPDELAVDADEYWRSSRKHTRHRSPSPITRSGSHDGSRRGSHSPPDDDMSGPDTQARDANEWTARSSEPDPPTPAPKPDHVTYKEKFVLRGHLRGVSQVQFSPDCTMIASAGADAALKIWDTASGRLIHTFEGHLAGISTLAWAPNGKWVATGSDDKTIRFWNVNTLKAHTKIFDGHHNYVYQIAFAPKGNILASGSYDEAVFMWDVRRARVMRSLPAHSDPVAGIDVVHDGTLIASCALDGLIRIWDTHSGQCLRTLVMEDNPPATCVKFSPNGKYVLAWTLDGCVRMWNYVESRVLKTFQGHVNTKYSLSGCFGLYGPQDLNFGAPLCFAVSGSEDGAILFWDIVSKQVLQRLEAHDDAVLSVHAGNLNGKRMIVSCGLDKTVRVFEEVGEDGSEFNNDDDVDVDGDATPVPEARSQDETPMHDAEGDNAMTDPDADASAVPSTAGTPAEDVTMT
;
A
#
# COMPACT_ATOMS: atom_id res chain seq x y z
N MET A 1 65.58 45.45 33.03
CA MET A 1 65.12 45.30 34.43
C MET A 1 64.30 44.02 34.52
N SER A 2 64.38 43.14 35.53
CA SER A 2 65.54 42.67 36.33
C SER A 2 65.03 41.71 37.44
N HIS A 3 65.16 40.40 37.22
CA HIS A 3 64.93 39.30 38.21
C HIS A 3 63.45 39.11 38.66
N SER A 4 63.02 37.99 39.27
CA SER A 4 63.76 36.83 39.82
C SER A 4 63.01 35.47 39.79
N ASN A 5 63.47 34.52 38.96
CA ASN A 5 63.95 33.15 39.29
C ASN A 5 63.10 32.15 40.16
N PRO A 6 63.52 30.88 40.49
CA PRO A 6 62.73 29.71 40.04
C PRO A 6 62.56 28.54 41.05
N GLN A 7 61.85 27.47 40.65
CA GLN A 7 62.00 26.02 41.01
C GLN A 7 60.78 25.22 40.50
N GLY A 8 60.79 23.88 40.28
CA GLY A 8 61.87 22.88 40.30
C GLY A 8 61.36 21.44 40.58
N ARG A 9 61.90 20.41 39.88
CA ARG A 9 61.54 18.95 39.87
C ARG A 9 60.36 18.60 38.92
N ARG A 10 60.37 17.54 38.09
CA ARG A 10 60.66 16.07 38.26
C ARG A 10 59.59 15.36 39.12
N ARG A 11 59.01 14.20 38.74
CA ARG A 11 59.21 13.29 37.57
C ARG A 11 57.98 12.35 37.44
N SER A 12 57.69 11.89 36.21
CA SER A 12 57.05 10.60 35.82
C SER A 12 56.07 9.86 36.76
N PHE A 13 54.93 9.38 36.23
CA PHE A 13 54.71 7.93 36.09
C PHE A 13 53.50 7.52 35.19
N ARG A 14 53.68 6.38 34.51
CA ARG A 14 52.70 5.35 34.14
C ARG A 14 51.37 5.76 33.46
N ALA A 15 51.27 5.48 32.16
CA ALA A 15 49.98 5.29 31.50
C ALA A 15 49.30 3.99 31.96
N GLN A 16 47.98 4.01 32.12
CA GLN A 16 47.12 2.83 32.16
C GLN A 16 45.85 3.12 31.36
N SER A 17 45.50 2.23 30.44
CA SER A 17 44.23 2.28 29.72
C SER A 17 43.11 1.68 30.59
N PRO A 18 41.89 2.23 30.50
CA PRO A 18 40.66 1.45 30.50
C PRO A 18 40.17 1.28 29.06
N ALA A 19 39.36 0.25 28.81
CA ALA A 19 38.64 0.07 27.56
C ALA A 19 37.15 -0.08 27.88
N GLU A 20 36.32 0.79 27.29
CA GLU A 20 34.85 0.75 27.31
C GLU A 20 34.43 1.02 25.85
N SER A 21 33.83 0.04 25.17
CA SER A 21 32.38 -0.21 25.14
C SER A 21 31.62 0.88 24.35
N SER A 22 31.46 0.66 23.03
CA SER A 22 30.63 1.50 22.16
C SER A 22 29.22 0.90 22.09
N SER A 23 28.20 1.67 22.46
CA SER A 23 26.82 1.20 22.59
C SER A 23 25.84 2.13 21.88
N ASP A 24 25.65 1.92 20.58
CA ASP A 24 24.79 2.75 19.71
C ASP A 24 23.41 2.10 19.46
N GLU A 25 22.62 1.96 20.52
CA GLU A 25 21.19 1.57 20.48
C GLU A 25 20.25 2.76 20.81
N LEU A 26 20.52 3.95 20.24
CA LEU A 26 19.75 5.17 20.51
C LEU A 26 19.30 5.88 19.23
N ALA A 27 18.24 5.36 18.60
CA ALA A 27 17.54 6.02 17.49
C ALA A 27 16.02 5.72 17.45
N ALA A 28 15.41 5.35 18.58
CA ALA A 28 14.01 4.88 18.63
C ALA A 28 13.25 5.22 19.93
N GLY A 29 13.67 6.26 20.68
CA GLY A 29 13.09 6.52 22.02
C GLY A 29 13.33 7.89 22.68
N SER A 30 13.94 8.89 22.02
CA SER A 30 14.21 10.20 22.63
C SER A 30 13.08 11.23 22.51
N ASP A 31 12.32 11.19 21.41
CA ASP A 31 11.56 12.37 20.96
C ASP A 31 10.12 12.39 21.53
N HIS A 32 9.60 11.24 21.96
CA HIS A 32 8.33 11.14 22.66
C HIS A 32 8.36 11.93 23.98
N ASP A 33 9.48 11.85 24.70
CA ASP A 33 9.75 12.59 25.94
C ASP A 33 9.68 14.12 25.73
N GLU A 34 10.10 14.62 24.57
CA GLU A 34 10.01 16.05 24.26
C GLU A 34 8.59 16.48 23.85
N ALA A 35 7.84 15.60 23.18
CA ALA A 35 6.42 15.82 22.90
C ALA A 35 5.56 15.81 24.18
N GLU A 36 5.83 14.89 25.11
CA GLU A 36 5.17 14.87 26.43
C GLU A 36 5.50 16.11 27.26
N ARG A 37 6.77 16.53 27.30
CA ARG A 37 7.17 17.79 27.97
C ARG A 37 6.48 19.01 27.36
N ARG A 38 6.29 19.05 26.03
CA ARG A 38 5.50 20.11 25.36
C ARG A 38 4.02 20.06 25.78
N ARG A 39 3.38 18.88 25.82
CA ARG A 39 1.99 18.70 26.32
C ARG A 39 1.85 19.12 27.79
N ALA A 40 2.78 18.73 28.66
CA ALA A 40 2.81 19.10 30.08
C ALA A 40 2.99 20.61 30.30
N SER A 41 3.72 21.31 29.41
CA SER A 41 3.84 22.77 29.49
C SER A 41 2.54 23.51 29.16
N TRP A 42 1.70 22.94 28.28
CA TRP A 42 0.42 23.54 27.86
C TRP A 42 -0.71 23.34 28.89
N THR A 43 -0.75 22.20 29.58
CA THR A 43 -1.81 21.91 30.58
C THR A 43 -1.70 22.76 31.85
N ALA A 44 -0.56 23.42 32.08
CA ALA A 44 -0.36 24.34 33.20
C ALA A 44 -1.11 25.69 33.07
N GLN A 45 -1.62 26.06 31.89
CA GLN A 45 -2.24 27.38 31.64
C GLN A 45 -3.73 27.34 31.24
N LYS A 46 -4.59 26.77 32.10
CA LYS A 46 -6.04 27.13 32.18
C LYS A 46 -6.74 26.56 33.43
N GLY A 47 -6.59 27.24 34.56
CA GLY A 47 -7.37 26.94 35.76
C GLY A 47 -8.70 27.69 35.81
N PHE A 48 -9.81 27.06 35.40
CA PHE A 48 -11.16 27.34 35.94
C PHE A 48 -12.16 26.24 35.53
N THR A 49 -12.89 25.67 36.49
CA THR A 49 -13.84 24.55 36.27
C THR A 49 -15.22 24.82 36.87
N PRO A 50 -16.32 24.68 36.11
CA PRO A 50 -17.68 24.55 36.65
C PRO A 50 -18.13 23.07 36.67
N GLN A 51 -18.58 22.55 37.82
CA GLN A 51 -19.22 21.24 37.92
C GLN A 51 -20.74 21.31 37.71
N ARG A 52 -21.33 20.35 36.97
CA ARG A 52 -22.62 19.68 37.25
C ARG A 52 -23.01 18.68 36.14
N PRO A 53 -23.91 17.71 36.38
CA PRO A 53 -23.91 16.70 37.45
C PRO A 53 -23.96 15.26 36.87
N LYS A 54 -23.88 14.21 37.71
CA LYS A 54 -24.01 12.82 37.28
C LYS A 54 -25.45 12.46 36.88
N GLY A 55 -25.62 11.82 35.72
CA GLY A 55 -26.85 11.11 35.32
C GLY A 55 -26.76 9.60 35.60
N SER A 56 -27.89 8.93 35.79
CA SER A 56 -27.95 7.49 36.10
C SER A 56 -27.83 6.60 34.86
N GLY A 57 -27.13 5.48 34.97
CA GLY A 57 -27.02 4.49 33.90
C GLY A 57 -28.33 3.74 33.60
N ARG A 58 -28.37 3.08 32.44
CA ARG A 58 -29.36 2.07 32.05
C ARG A 58 -28.64 0.90 31.37
N HIS A 59 -29.22 -0.29 31.50
CA HIS A 59 -28.73 -1.54 30.92
C HIS A 59 -29.57 -1.92 29.69
N TYR A 60 -28.94 -2.63 28.74
CA TYR A 60 -29.50 -3.42 27.65
C TYR A 60 -30.53 -2.77 26.70
N SER A 61 -30.22 -2.84 25.41
CA SER A 61 -31.05 -3.61 24.47
C SER A 61 -30.14 -4.24 23.42
N GLU A 62 -30.34 -5.51 23.12
CA GLU A 62 -29.98 -6.05 21.80
C GLU A 62 -30.96 -5.46 20.78
N SER A 63 -30.54 -5.31 19.52
CA SER A 63 -31.43 -4.96 18.42
C SER A 63 -30.87 -5.53 17.13
N GLU A 64 -31.36 -6.72 16.77
CA GLU A 64 -31.27 -7.22 15.40
C GLU A 64 -31.96 -6.22 14.45
N SER A 65 -31.42 -6.04 13.26
CA SER A 65 -32.06 -5.28 12.19
C SER A 65 -31.81 -6.01 10.86
N PRO A 66 -32.82 -6.26 10.00
CA PRO A 66 -32.68 -7.23 8.91
C PRO A 66 -31.74 -6.81 7.78
N ASP A 67 -31.34 -7.79 6.96
CA ASP A 67 -30.49 -7.61 5.79
C ASP A 67 -31.15 -6.81 4.64
N GLU A 68 -31.00 -5.48 4.67
CA GLU A 68 -31.11 -4.64 3.47
C GLU A 68 -29.74 -4.41 2.78
N LEU A 69 -28.63 -4.80 3.43
CA LEU A 69 -27.26 -4.54 2.95
C LEU A 69 -26.71 -5.60 1.97
N ALA A 70 -27.43 -6.69 1.75
CA ALA A 70 -27.03 -7.74 0.78
C ALA A 70 -27.34 -7.36 -0.68
N VAL A 71 -28.35 -6.50 -0.92
CA VAL A 71 -28.95 -6.29 -2.24
C VAL A 71 -28.06 -5.43 -3.16
N ASP A 72 -27.51 -4.33 -2.63
CA ASP A 72 -26.68 -3.36 -3.39
C ASP A 72 -25.38 -3.96 -3.94
N ALA A 73 -24.83 -4.99 -3.30
CA ALA A 73 -23.67 -5.72 -3.80
C ALA A 73 -24.04 -6.54 -5.04
N ASP A 74 -25.21 -7.17 -5.00
CA ASP A 74 -25.68 -8.14 -5.99
C ASP A 74 -26.25 -7.45 -7.26
N GLU A 75 -26.83 -6.26 -7.13
CA GLU A 75 -27.24 -5.45 -8.29
C GLU A 75 -26.03 -4.85 -9.04
N TYR A 76 -24.98 -4.43 -8.33
CA TYR A 76 -23.79 -3.83 -8.95
C TYR A 76 -23.10 -4.80 -9.92
N TRP A 77 -22.88 -6.06 -9.53
CA TRP A 77 -22.24 -7.06 -10.40
C TRP A 77 -23.08 -7.42 -11.64
N ARG A 78 -24.42 -7.33 -11.56
CA ARG A 78 -25.31 -7.49 -12.73
C ARG A 78 -25.20 -6.29 -13.69
N SER A 79 -24.99 -5.08 -13.18
CA SER A 79 -24.92 -3.85 -13.99
C SER A 79 -23.71 -3.79 -14.94
N SER A 80 -22.57 -4.35 -14.54
CA SER A 80 -21.31 -4.29 -15.30
C SER A 80 -21.37 -5.02 -16.65
N ARG A 81 -22.33 -5.94 -16.84
CA ARG A 81 -22.44 -6.81 -18.03
C ARG A 81 -22.93 -6.13 -19.34
N LYS A 82 -23.06 -4.79 -19.41
CA LYS A 82 -23.74 -4.10 -20.54
C LYS A 82 -22.95 -3.06 -21.35
N HIS A 83 -21.71 -2.70 -20.99
CA HIS A 83 -20.99 -1.57 -21.64
C HIS A 83 -19.69 -1.93 -22.39
N THR A 84 -19.74 -2.87 -23.34
CA THR A 84 -18.59 -3.20 -24.22
C THR A 84 -18.95 -3.37 -25.72
N ARG A 85 -19.80 -2.50 -26.29
CA ARG A 85 -19.89 -2.32 -27.77
C ARG A 85 -20.03 -0.85 -28.17
N HIS A 86 -18.98 -0.28 -28.77
CA HIS A 86 -19.02 1.03 -29.42
C HIS A 86 -19.40 0.93 -30.90
N ARG A 87 -20.24 1.86 -31.39
CA ARG A 87 -20.09 2.44 -32.73
C ARG A 87 -20.63 3.88 -32.78
N SER A 88 -20.10 4.67 -33.71
CA SER A 88 -20.15 6.14 -33.70
C SER A 88 -21.46 6.75 -34.28
N PRO A 89 -21.75 8.06 -34.07
CA PRO A 89 -23.13 8.57 -34.05
C PRO A 89 -23.57 9.52 -35.18
N SER A 90 -24.89 9.78 -35.21
CA SER A 90 -25.57 10.98 -35.77
C SER A 90 -25.70 11.12 -37.31
N PRO A 91 -26.63 11.94 -37.84
CA PRO A 91 -27.56 12.88 -37.16
C PRO A 91 -29.07 12.64 -37.41
N ILE A 92 -29.90 13.54 -36.86
CA ILE A 92 -31.38 13.51 -36.82
C ILE A 92 -32.01 14.34 -37.95
N THR A 93 -33.16 13.90 -38.48
CA THR A 93 -34.19 14.79 -39.07
C THR A 93 -35.61 14.39 -38.64
N ARG A 94 -36.48 15.37 -38.35
CA ARG A 94 -37.92 15.20 -38.03
C ARG A 94 -38.79 15.21 -39.30
N SER A 95 -39.97 14.57 -39.27
CA SER A 95 -41.26 15.21 -39.66
C SER A 95 -42.49 14.28 -39.64
N GLY A 96 -43.59 14.71 -38.98
CA GLY A 96 -44.98 14.30 -39.25
C GLY A 96 -45.42 12.86 -38.90
N SER A 97 -46.71 12.53 -38.89
CA SER A 97 -47.94 13.36 -38.81
C SER A 97 -49.21 12.48 -38.74
N HIS A 98 -50.26 12.94 -38.04
CA HIS A 98 -51.65 12.40 -38.08
C HIS A 98 -51.84 10.96 -37.54
N ASP A 99 -53.04 10.49 -37.16
CA ASP A 99 -54.30 11.11 -36.65
C ASP A 99 -55.11 9.97 -35.97
N GLY A 100 -56.17 10.24 -35.20
CA GLY A 100 -57.00 9.16 -34.62
C GLY A 100 -57.76 9.53 -33.34
N SER A 101 -59.00 10.00 -33.50
CA SER A 101 -59.90 10.37 -32.42
C SER A 101 -60.43 9.19 -31.56
N ARG A 102 -60.70 9.46 -30.27
CA ARG A 102 -61.98 9.25 -29.51
C ARG A 102 -62.88 8.04 -29.90
N ARG A 103 -63.60 7.34 -29.01
CA ARG A 103 -64.14 7.61 -27.65
C ARG A 103 -64.77 6.29 -27.13
N GLY A 104 -65.01 6.14 -25.82
CA GLY A 104 -65.90 5.07 -25.31
C GLY A 104 -65.87 4.90 -23.79
N SER A 105 -67.02 4.97 -23.14
CA SER A 105 -67.17 4.85 -21.68
C SER A 105 -68.31 3.87 -21.32
N HIS A 106 -68.36 3.47 -20.03
CA HIS A 106 -69.51 3.04 -19.21
C HIS A 106 -69.43 1.64 -18.55
N SER A 107 -70.01 1.56 -17.36
CA SER A 107 -70.08 0.43 -16.41
C SER A 107 -71.22 0.70 -15.39
N PRO A 108 -71.64 -0.24 -14.51
CA PRO A 108 -71.52 -1.70 -14.54
C PRO A 108 -72.90 -2.30 -14.98
N PRO A 109 -73.82 -2.93 -14.20
CA PRO A 109 -73.85 -3.41 -12.80
C PRO A 109 -74.07 -4.93 -12.59
N ASP A 110 -73.74 -5.36 -11.36
CA ASP A 110 -74.33 -6.35 -10.44
C ASP A 110 -75.54 -7.24 -10.84
N ASP A 111 -75.51 -8.53 -10.43
CA ASP A 111 -76.61 -9.23 -9.71
C ASP A 111 -76.14 -10.57 -9.07
N ASP A 112 -76.98 -11.24 -8.26
CA ASP A 112 -76.58 -12.19 -7.18
C ASP A 112 -77.25 -13.61 -7.20
N MET A 113 -76.80 -14.51 -6.31
CA MET A 113 -77.43 -15.74 -5.75
C MET A 113 -77.56 -17.08 -6.53
N SER A 114 -76.71 -18.04 -6.11
CA SER A 114 -77.08 -19.42 -5.65
C SER A 114 -77.53 -20.56 -6.61
N GLY A 115 -77.17 -21.82 -6.28
CA GLY A 115 -77.73 -23.06 -6.86
C GLY A 115 -76.72 -24.23 -7.01
N PRO A 116 -77.02 -25.50 -6.60
CA PRO A 116 -75.98 -26.55 -6.46
C PRO A 116 -76.09 -27.80 -7.38
N ASP A 117 -75.06 -28.64 -7.30
CA ASP A 117 -74.95 -30.09 -7.60
C ASP A 117 -75.30 -30.65 -9.00
N THR A 118 -74.31 -31.23 -9.71
CA THR A 118 -74.08 -32.71 -9.76
C THR A 118 -72.92 -33.19 -10.65
N GLN A 119 -72.27 -34.28 -10.21
CA GLN A 119 -71.64 -35.38 -10.98
C GLN A 119 -70.57 -35.10 -12.07
N ALA A 120 -69.31 -35.11 -11.61
CA ALA A 120 -68.15 -35.85 -12.11
C ALA A 120 -68.16 -36.52 -13.52
N ARG A 121 -67.05 -36.33 -14.26
CA ARG A 121 -66.38 -37.37 -15.07
C ARG A 121 -64.93 -37.03 -15.44
N ASP A 122 -64.04 -37.97 -15.14
CA ASP A 122 -62.80 -38.37 -15.84
C ASP A 122 -62.04 -37.32 -16.68
N ALA A 123 -61.03 -36.68 -16.07
CA ALA A 123 -59.98 -35.93 -16.77
C ALA A 123 -58.68 -35.85 -15.91
N ASN A 124 -58.13 -37.00 -15.52
CA ASN A 124 -56.94 -37.07 -14.65
C ASN A 124 -55.77 -37.82 -15.29
N GLU A 125 -55.36 -37.36 -16.47
CA GLU A 125 -54.12 -37.75 -17.12
C GLU A 125 -53.45 -36.51 -17.73
N TRP A 126 -52.10 -36.48 -17.70
CA TRP A 126 -51.24 -35.48 -18.37
C TRP A 126 -51.38 -34.01 -17.92
N THR A 127 -50.73 -33.67 -16.81
CA THR A 127 -49.72 -32.59 -16.80
C THR A 127 -48.76 -32.75 -15.61
N ALA A 128 -47.92 -33.78 -15.68
CA ALA A 128 -46.71 -33.82 -14.86
C ALA A 128 -45.77 -32.70 -15.33
N ARG A 129 -45.90 -31.50 -14.74
CA ARG A 129 -44.92 -30.44 -14.94
C ARG A 129 -43.58 -30.97 -14.45
N SER A 130 -42.56 -30.91 -15.30
CA SER A 130 -41.19 -31.06 -14.85
C SER A 130 -40.94 -30.07 -13.73
N SER A 131 -40.65 -30.56 -12.54
CA SER A 131 -39.96 -29.77 -11.53
C SER A 131 -38.65 -29.31 -12.15
N GLU A 132 -38.50 -28.00 -12.36
CA GLU A 132 -37.16 -27.45 -12.54
C GLU A 132 -36.34 -27.87 -11.31
N PRO A 133 -35.11 -28.41 -11.49
CA PRO A 133 -34.28 -28.71 -10.34
C PRO A 133 -34.01 -27.42 -9.58
N ASP A 134 -34.10 -27.47 -8.25
CA ASP A 134 -33.78 -26.31 -7.41
C ASP A 134 -32.39 -25.77 -7.78
N PRO A 135 -32.21 -24.44 -7.85
CA PRO A 135 -30.91 -23.87 -8.15
C PRO A 135 -29.89 -24.39 -7.13
N PRO A 136 -28.70 -24.86 -7.58
CA PRO A 136 -27.72 -25.46 -6.69
C PRO A 136 -27.41 -24.46 -5.57
N THR A 137 -27.47 -24.93 -4.32
CA THR A 137 -27.16 -24.09 -3.15
C THR A 137 -25.81 -23.44 -3.35
N PRO A 138 -25.67 -22.11 -3.17
CA PRO A 138 -24.40 -21.41 -3.30
C PRO A 138 -23.32 -22.13 -2.49
N ALA A 139 -22.13 -22.27 -3.07
CA ALA A 139 -21.00 -22.88 -2.38
C ALA A 139 -20.78 -22.15 -1.04
N PRO A 140 -20.56 -22.89 0.07
CA PRO A 140 -20.41 -22.27 1.38
C PRO A 140 -19.25 -21.27 1.35
N LYS A 141 -19.48 -20.08 1.92
CA LYS A 141 -18.44 -19.06 2.06
C LYS A 141 -17.29 -19.64 2.88
N PRO A 142 -16.03 -19.64 2.37
CA PRO A 142 -14.88 -20.02 3.18
C PRO A 142 -14.76 -19.16 4.43
N ASP A 143 -14.51 -19.80 5.57
CA ASP A 143 -14.39 -19.18 6.89
C ASP A 143 -12.95 -18.89 7.31
N HIS A 144 -11.97 -19.39 6.55
CA HIS A 144 -10.54 -19.21 6.78
C HIS A 144 -9.78 -18.92 5.47
N VAL A 145 -8.50 -18.55 5.60
CA VAL A 145 -7.53 -18.52 4.49
C VAL A 145 -6.23 -19.19 4.94
N THR A 146 -5.48 -19.77 3.99
CA THR A 146 -4.29 -20.58 4.29
C THR A 146 -3.08 -20.08 3.52
N TYR A 147 -2.49 -18.98 3.99
CA TYR A 147 -1.16 -18.54 3.56
C TYR A 147 -0.07 -19.33 4.29
N LYS A 148 0.93 -19.84 3.55
CA LYS A 148 2.12 -20.53 4.09
C LYS A 148 3.40 -19.82 3.65
N GLU A 149 4.44 -19.82 4.51
CA GLU A 149 5.73 -19.19 4.19
C GLU A 149 6.43 -19.92 3.03
N LYS A 150 6.81 -19.17 2.00
CA LYS A 150 7.50 -19.65 0.80
C LYS A 150 8.98 -19.25 0.82
N PHE A 151 9.26 -17.99 1.17
CA PHE A 151 10.63 -17.46 1.23
C PHE A 151 10.83 -16.49 2.39
N VAL A 152 12.00 -16.59 3.06
CA VAL A 152 12.52 -15.55 3.97
C VAL A 152 13.68 -14.84 3.28
N LEU A 153 13.43 -13.64 2.77
CA LEU A 153 14.41 -12.82 2.07
C LEU A 153 15.26 -12.07 3.10
N ARG A 154 16.57 -12.32 3.08
CA ARG A 154 17.55 -11.74 4.02
C ARG A 154 18.57 -10.91 3.25
N GLY A 155 18.91 -9.73 3.79
CA GLY A 155 19.92 -8.85 3.16
C GLY A 155 19.83 -7.37 3.50
N HIS A 156 18.79 -6.92 4.23
CA HIS A 156 18.80 -5.62 4.91
C HIS A 156 19.64 -5.71 6.20
N LEU A 157 20.29 -4.60 6.56
CA LEU A 157 21.19 -4.52 7.73
C LEU A 157 20.49 -3.99 8.99
N ARG A 158 19.33 -3.34 8.80
CA ARG A 158 18.44 -2.76 9.82
C ARG A 158 16.98 -3.13 9.49
N GLY A 159 16.04 -2.74 10.36
CA GLY A 159 14.61 -3.03 10.17
C GLY A 159 14.08 -2.51 8.83
N VAL A 160 13.16 -3.28 8.24
CA VAL A 160 12.56 -3.00 6.92
C VAL A 160 11.23 -2.29 7.13
N SER A 161 11.11 -1.07 6.60
CA SER A 161 10.02 -0.13 6.88
C SER A 161 8.79 -0.35 5.99
N GLN A 162 9.01 -0.68 4.72
CA GLN A 162 7.96 -0.77 3.71
C GLN A 162 8.30 -1.84 2.67
N VAL A 163 7.30 -2.63 2.26
CA VAL A 163 7.41 -3.61 1.19
C VAL A 163 6.18 -3.59 0.27
N GLN A 164 6.38 -3.71 -1.04
CA GLN A 164 5.29 -3.80 -2.03
C GLN A 164 5.67 -4.68 -3.22
N PHE A 165 4.70 -5.42 -3.74
CA PHE A 165 4.78 -6.04 -5.06
C PHE A 165 4.77 -4.98 -6.17
N SER A 166 5.41 -5.29 -7.30
CA SER A 166 5.22 -4.56 -8.56
C SER A 166 3.76 -4.65 -9.03
N PRO A 167 3.28 -3.77 -9.94
CA PRO A 167 1.90 -3.81 -10.42
C PRO A 167 1.50 -5.12 -11.15
N ASP A 168 2.49 -5.90 -11.60
CA ASP A 168 2.35 -7.23 -12.20
C ASP A 168 2.74 -8.38 -11.24
N CYS A 169 3.06 -8.05 -9.98
CA CYS A 169 3.55 -8.94 -8.92
C CYS A 169 4.81 -9.78 -9.26
N THR A 170 5.48 -9.54 -10.38
CA THR A 170 6.71 -10.27 -10.76
C THR A 170 7.91 -9.92 -9.87
N MET A 171 7.93 -8.73 -9.29
CA MET A 171 8.98 -8.23 -8.42
C MET A 171 8.45 -7.82 -7.05
N ILE A 172 9.32 -7.86 -6.03
CA ILE A 172 9.12 -7.25 -4.71
C ILE A 172 10.10 -6.09 -4.59
N ALA A 173 9.64 -4.93 -4.10
CA ALA A 173 10.48 -3.85 -3.62
C ALA A 173 10.38 -3.77 -2.09
N SER A 174 11.53 -3.73 -1.40
CA SER A 174 11.61 -3.50 0.04
C SER A 174 12.61 -2.40 0.38
N ALA A 175 12.31 -1.57 1.37
CA ALA A 175 13.21 -0.52 1.83
C ALA A 175 13.26 -0.47 3.36
N GLY A 176 14.32 0.12 3.92
CA GLY A 176 14.52 0.10 5.37
C GLY A 176 15.44 1.17 5.94
N ALA A 177 15.65 1.07 7.24
CA ALA A 177 16.48 1.98 8.03
C ALA A 177 18.00 1.84 7.78
N ASP A 178 18.39 1.04 6.79
CA ASP A 178 19.75 0.90 6.25
C ASP A 178 19.99 1.73 4.98
N ALA A 179 19.09 2.67 4.66
CA ALA A 179 19.14 3.57 3.51
C ALA A 179 19.09 2.89 2.11
N ALA A 180 18.83 1.57 2.08
CA ALA A 180 18.83 0.77 0.87
C ALA A 180 17.41 0.44 0.39
N LEU A 181 17.22 0.44 -0.93
CA LEU A 181 16.06 -0.17 -1.60
C LEU A 181 16.53 -1.48 -2.25
N LYS A 182 15.86 -2.60 -1.95
CA LYS A 182 16.17 -3.91 -2.52
C LYS A 182 15.04 -4.38 -3.40
N ILE A 183 15.40 -4.91 -4.57
CA ILE A 183 14.46 -5.48 -5.53
C ILE A 183 14.71 -6.98 -5.61
N TRP A 184 13.65 -7.77 -5.47
CA TRP A 184 13.67 -9.23 -5.45
C TRP A 184 12.73 -9.79 -6.52
N ASP A 185 13.03 -10.98 -7.00
CA ASP A 185 12.16 -11.77 -7.87
C ASP A 185 11.09 -12.49 -7.01
N THR A 186 9.80 -12.31 -7.33
CA THR A 186 8.72 -12.91 -6.52
C THR A 186 8.65 -14.43 -6.66
N ALA A 187 9.00 -14.98 -7.83
CA ALA A 187 8.85 -16.40 -8.12
C ALA A 187 9.91 -17.27 -7.42
N SER A 188 11.14 -16.76 -7.32
CA SER A 188 12.32 -17.46 -6.79
C SER A 188 12.88 -16.90 -5.47
N GLY A 189 12.39 -15.75 -5.00
CA GLY A 189 12.91 -15.06 -3.82
C GLY A 189 14.32 -14.46 -4.01
N ARG A 190 14.87 -14.49 -5.23
CA ARG A 190 16.25 -14.04 -5.49
C ARG A 190 16.36 -12.52 -5.44
N LEU A 191 17.37 -12.01 -4.74
CA LEU A 191 17.77 -10.60 -4.84
C LEU A 191 18.23 -10.28 -6.27
N ILE A 192 17.52 -9.38 -6.94
CA ILE A 192 17.86 -8.86 -8.28
C ILE A 192 18.87 -7.72 -8.15
N HIS A 193 18.62 -6.76 -7.24
CA HIS A 193 19.49 -5.60 -7.06
C HIS A 193 19.35 -4.94 -5.69
N THR A 194 20.39 -4.24 -5.24
CA THR A 194 20.33 -3.26 -4.14
C THR A 194 20.66 -1.89 -4.70
N PHE A 195 19.74 -0.94 -4.52
CA PHE A 195 19.91 0.47 -4.79
C PHE A 195 20.37 1.21 -3.53
N GLU A 196 21.41 2.03 -3.68
CA GLU A 196 21.99 2.88 -2.64
C GLU A 196 22.02 4.34 -3.12
N GLY A 197 21.98 5.29 -2.18
CA GLY A 197 22.17 6.71 -2.48
C GLY A 197 21.31 7.68 -1.69
N HIS A 198 20.29 7.22 -0.95
CA HIS A 198 19.74 8.01 0.16
C HIS A 198 20.80 8.18 1.26
N LEU A 199 20.73 9.28 2.01
CA LEU A 199 21.71 9.62 3.05
C LEU A 199 21.27 9.22 4.47
N ALA A 200 20.05 8.73 4.63
CA ALA A 200 19.46 8.25 5.88
C ALA A 200 18.43 7.15 5.58
N GLY A 201 17.71 6.67 6.61
CA GLY A 201 16.71 5.61 6.47
C GLY A 201 15.67 5.91 5.39
N ILE A 202 15.21 4.88 4.69
CA ILE A 202 14.04 4.98 3.82
C ILE A 202 12.83 4.59 4.66
N SER A 203 11.89 5.51 4.83
CA SER A 203 10.67 5.27 5.61
C SER A 203 9.52 4.74 4.73
N THR A 204 9.57 4.94 3.40
CA THR A 204 8.48 4.56 2.50
C THR A 204 8.94 4.31 1.06
N LEU A 205 8.15 3.51 0.32
CA LEU A 205 8.30 3.28 -1.11
C LEU A 205 6.93 3.18 -1.80
N ALA A 206 6.91 3.45 -3.10
CA ALA A 206 5.77 3.19 -3.97
C ALA A 206 6.21 2.78 -5.37
N TRP A 207 5.55 1.79 -5.98
CA TRP A 207 5.72 1.49 -7.39
C TRP A 207 4.99 2.49 -8.28
N ALA A 208 5.63 2.92 -9.36
CA ALA A 208 4.95 3.65 -10.43
C ALA A 208 3.98 2.70 -11.17
N PRO A 209 2.78 3.16 -11.59
CA PRO A 209 1.79 2.31 -12.28
C PRO A 209 2.23 1.65 -13.60
N ASN A 210 3.43 1.96 -14.08
CA ASN A 210 4.04 1.36 -15.27
C ASN A 210 5.04 0.23 -14.97
N GLY A 211 5.28 -0.11 -13.70
CA GLY A 211 6.19 -1.16 -13.25
C GLY A 211 7.70 -0.88 -13.43
N LYS A 212 8.08 0.22 -14.09
CA LYS A 212 9.49 0.49 -14.48
C LYS A 212 10.26 1.36 -13.48
N TRP A 213 9.56 1.95 -12.52
CA TRP A 213 10.11 2.86 -11.53
C TRP A 213 9.57 2.55 -10.13
N VAL A 214 10.45 2.60 -9.14
CA VAL A 214 10.09 2.71 -7.72
C VAL A 214 10.45 4.12 -7.26
N ALA A 215 9.56 4.76 -6.51
CA ALA A 215 9.88 5.96 -5.73
C ALA A 215 10.13 5.58 -4.27
N THR A 216 11.00 6.31 -3.58
CA THR A 216 11.29 6.14 -2.14
C THR A 216 11.32 7.48 -1.42
N GLY A 217 10.77 7.53 -0.20
CA GLY A 217 10.83 8.68 0.70
C GLY A 217 11.69 8.38 1.91
N SER A 218 12.53 9.33 2.31
CA SER A 218 13.59 9.12 3.30
C SER A 218 13.63 10.19 4.37
N ASP A 219 14.26 9.83 5.49
CA ASP A 219 14.64 10.70 6.58
C ASP A 219 15.73 11.72 6.13
N ASP A 220 16.35 11.52 4.95
CA ASP A 220 17.19 12.53 4.27
C ASP A 220 16.38 13.69 3.66
N LYS A 221 15.06 13.68 3.87
CA LYS A 221 14.06 14.69 3.45
C LYS A 221 13.80 14.74 1.94
N THR A 222 14.47 13.88 1.16
CA THR A 222 14.27 13.79 -0.28
C THR A 222 13.36 12.63 -0.67
N ILE A 223 12.78 12.72 -1.86
CA ILE A 223 12.23 11.57 -2.57
C ILE A 223 13.16 11.23 -3.75
N ARG A 224 13.45 9.94 -3.94
CA ARG A 224 14.26 9.42 -5.05
C ARG A 224 13.46 8.47 -5.91
N PHE A 225 13.93 8.28 -7.14
CA PHE A 225 13.33 7.41 -8.16
C PHE A 225 14.39 6.44 -8.68
N TRP A 226 14.02 5.18 -8.85
CA TRP A 226 14.92 4.09 -9.21
C TRP A 226 14.34 3.30 -10.37
N ASN A 227 15.11 3.10 -11.44
CA ASN A 227 14.66 2.40 -12.63
C ASN A 227 15.04 0.91 -12.55
N VAL A 228 14.05 0.04 -12.37
CA VAL A 228 14.30 -1.40 -12.16
C VAL A 228 14.77 -2.12 -13.43
N ASN A 229 14.45 -1.60 -14.62
CA ASN A 229 14.86 -2.19 -15.90
C ASN A 229 16.33 -1.88 -16.27
N THR A 230 16.87 -0.74 -15.82
CA THR A 230 18.25 -0.31 -16.13
C THR A 230 19.18 -0.34 -14.93
N LEU A 231 18.67 -0.70 -13.74
CA LEU A 231 19.36 -0.75 -12.46
C LEU A 231 20.13 0.55 -12.15
N LYS A 232 19.45 1.69 -12.34
CA LYS A 232 20.00 3.03 -12.11
C LYS A 232 19.05 3.96 -11.36
N ALA A 233 19.62 4.82 -10.52
CA ALA A 233 18.92 5.95 -9.94
C ALA A 233 18.54 6.98 -11.01
N HIS A 234 17.44 7.69 -10.80
CA HIS A 234 17.10 8.90 -11.55
C HIS A 234 18.04 10.05 -11.16
N THR A 235 18.45 10.87 -12.12
CA THR A 235 19.42 11.96 -11.87
C THR A 235 18.85 13.15 -11.11
N LYS A 236 17.52 13.32 -11.08
CA LYS A 236 16.86 14.32 -10.23
C LYS A 236 16.32 13.67 -8.96
N ILE A 237 16.71 14.22 -7.81
CA ILE A 237 15.97 14.11 -6.56
C ILE A 237 14.72 15.01 -6.61
N PHE A 238 13.76 14.70 -5.73
CA PHE A 238 12.59 15.52 -5.45
C PHE A 238 12.83 16.13 -4.06
N ASP A 239 13.10 17.43 -4.04
CA ASP A 239 13.52 18.20 -2.87
C ASP A 239 12.51 19.32 -2.58
N GLY A 240 12.33 19.65 -1.30
CA GLY A 240 11.39 20.67 -0.83
C GLY A 240 10.59 20.34 0.44
N HIS A 241 10.60 19.08 0.91
CA HIS A 241 10.13 18.78 2.27
C HIS A 241 11.19 19.27 3.28
N HIS A 242 10.73 19.77 4.42
CA HIS A 242 11.59 20.32 5.47
C HIS A 242 11.88 19.30 6.58
N ASN A 243 11.23 18.13 6.56
CA ASN A 243 11.46 17.03 7.48
C ASN A 243 11.35 15.64 6.80
N TYR A 244 11.42 14.56 7.58
CA TYR A 244 11.42 13.18 7.08
C TYR A 244 10.20 12.87 6.20
N VAL A 245 10.43 12.33 4.99
CA VAL A 245 9.34 11.93 4.09
C VAL A 245 8.87 10.53 4.44
N TYR A 246 7.70 10.44 5.05
CA TYR A 246 7.27 9.25 5.78
C TYR A 246 6.26 8.38 5.03
N GLN A 247 5.44 8.93 4.14
CA GLN A 247 4.63 8.12 3.23
C GLN A 247 4.49 8.77 1.84
N ILE A 248 4.52 7.96 0.79
CA ILE A 248 4.30 8.40 -0.60
C ILE A 248 3.26 7.53 -1.32
N ALA A 249 2.60 8.08 -2.33
CA ALA A 249 1.69 7.32 -3.20
C ALA A 249 1.64 7.93 -4.61
N PHE A 250 1.66 7.09 -5.65
CA PHE A 250 1.45 7.55 -7.03
C PHE A 250 -0.03 7.74 -7.33
N ALA A 251 -0.35 8.77 -8.11
CA ALA A 251 -1.63 8.78 -8.82
C ALA A 251 -1.62 7.68 -9.91
N PRO A 252 -2.75 7.01 -10.19
CA PRO A 252 -2.86 5.90 -11.16
C PRO A 252 -2.33 6.19 -12.57
N LYS A 253 -2.26 7.46 -12.98
CA LYS A 253 -1.71 7.91 -14.28
C LYS A 253 -0.19 8.12 -14.28
N GLY A 254 0.48 7.91 -13.14
CA GLY A 254 1.94 8.01 -12.98
C GLY A 254 2.56 9.40 -13.13
N ASN A 255 1.75 10.44 -13.39
CA ASN A 255 2.22 11.81 -13.63
C ASN A 255 2.27 12.69 -12.36
N ILE A 256 1.55 12.28 -11.31
CA ILE A 256 1.54 12.91 -9.99
C ILE A 256 2.02 11.89 -8.96
N LEU A 257 2.86 12.35 -8.04
CA LEU A 257 3.17 11.68 -6.78
C LEU A 257 2.61 12.56 -5.63
N ALA A 258 2.02 11.95 -4.61
CA ALA A 258 1.71 12.58 -3.34
C ALA A 258 2.70 12.11 -2.27
N SER A 259 3.08 12.99 -1.34
CA SER A 259 3.96 12.66 -0.21
C SER A 259 3.57 13.38 1.07
N GLY A 260 3.79 12.71 2.20
CA GLY A 260 3.52 13.19 3.56
C GLY A 260 4.79 13.12 4.40
N SER A 261 4.93 14.06 5.32
CA SER A 261 6.18 14.34 6.01
C SER A 261 5.97 14.69 7.48
N TYR A 262 7.05 14.60 8.25
CA TYR A 262 7.20 15.16 9.59
C TYR A 262 7.27 16.72 9.60
N ASP A 263 7.00 17.37 8.46
CA ASP A 263 6.71 18.82 8.35
C ASP A 263 5.20 19.13 8.26
N GLU A 264 4.35 18.16 8.64
CA GLU A 264 2.89 18.29 8.80
C GLU A 264 2.12 18.54 7.48
N ALA A 265 2.83 18.66 6.36
CA ALA A 265 2.29 18.97 5.05
C ALA A 265 2.16 17.73 4.13
N VAL A 266 1.24 17.83 3.17
CA VAL A 266 1.13 16.91 2.03
C VAL A 266 1.57 17.64 0.77
N PHE A 267 2.60 17.14 0.09
CA PHE A 267 3.10 17.72 -1.15
C PHE A 267 2.63 16.90 -2.36
N MET A 268 2.34 17.60 -3.45
CA MET A 268 2.00 17.00 -4.75
C MET A 268 3.09 17.37 -5.77
N TRP A 269 3.58 16.40 -6.53
CA TRP A 269 4.75 16.57 -7.40
C TRP A 269 4.46 16.23 -8.86
N ASP A 270 4.98 17.04 -9.79
CA ASP A 270 5.06 16.66 -11.20
C ASP A 270 6.22 15.69 -11.37
N VAL A 271 5.90 14.41 -11.60
CA VAL A 271 6.87 13.31 -11.67
C VAL A 271 7.90 13.50 -12.77
N ARG A 272 7.53 14.12 -13.90
CA ARG A 272 8.42 14.33 -15.05
C ARG A 272 9.33 15.55 -14.86
N ARG A 273 8.82 16.59 -14.19
CA ARG A 273 9.59 17.81 -13.90
C ARG A 273 10.50 17.62 -12.68
N ALA A 274 10.12 16.78 -11.72
CA ALA A 274 10.68 16.69 -10.36
C ALA A 274 10.56 18.03 -9.63
N ARG A 275 9.32 18.50 -9.46
CA ARG A 275 8.99 19.76 -8.77
C ARG A 275 7.66 19.65 -8.04
N VAL A 276 7.55 20.34 -6.91
CA VAL A 276 6.28 20.57 -6.21
C VAL A 276 5.31 21.32 -7.15
N MET A 277 4.14 20.74 -7.36
CA MET A 277 2.97 21.37 -7.98
C MET A 277 2.13 22.12 -6.94
N ARG A 278 2.03 21.55 -5.74
CA ARG A 278 1.23 22.08 -4.63
C ARG A 278 1.77 21.59 -3.29
N SER A 279 1.75 22.47 -2.30
CA SER A 279 1.85 22.11 -0.88
C SER A 279 0.47 22.27 -0.24
N LEU A 280 0.06 21.30 0.56
CA LEU A 280 -1.16 21.31 1.36
C LEU A 280 -0.75 21.43 2.83
N PRO A 281 -1.18 22.49 3.56
CA PRO A 281 -1.04 22.55 5.01
C PRO A 281 -2.03 21.55 5.61
N ALA A 282 -1.56 20.31 5.80
CA ALA A 282 -2.44 19.15 5.78
C ALA A 282 -2.90 18.73 7.18
N HIS A 283 -1.97 18.63 8.13
CA HIS A 283 -2.22 18.20 9.51
C HIS A 283 -1.56 19.17 10.49
N SER A 284 -1.63 18.89 11.80
CA SER A 284 -0.93 19.63 12.87
C SER A 284 0.03 18.75 13.68
N ASP A 285 0.42 17.62 13.09
CA ASP A 285 1.32 16.59 13.60
C ASP A 285 1.85 15.82 12.35
N PRO A 286 2.92 15.00 12.46
CA PRO A 286 3.50 14.26 11.33
C PRO A 286 2.51 13.44 10.52
N VAL A 287 2.53 13.61 9.18
CA VAL A 287 1.68 12.87 8.25
C VAL A 287 2.19 11.43 8.11
N ALA A 288 1.45 10.49 8.66
CA ALA A 288 1.85 9.09 8.77
C ALA A 288 1.41 8.24 7.57
N GLY A 289 0.22 8.51 7.01
CA GLY A 289 -0.33 7.75 5.89
C GLY A 289 -0.81 8.62 4.73
N ILE A 290 -0.62 8.13 3.51
CA ILE A 290 -1.20 8.68 2.28
C ILE A 290 -1.62 7.54 1.34
N ASP A 291 -2.74 7.75 0.64
CA ASP A 291 -3.15 6.94 -0.50
C ASP A 291 -3.87 7.76 -1.59
N VAL A 292 -3.92 7.24 -2.81
CA VAL A 292 -4.62 7.89 -3.95
C VAL A 292 -5.64 6.92 -4.53
N VAL A 293 -6.87 7.38 -4.74
CA VAL A 293 -7.97 6.55 -5.26
C VAL A 293 -7.71 6.10 -6.72
N HIS A 294 -8.32 4.99 -7.13
CA HIS A 294 -8.06 4.30 -8.41
C HIS A 294 -8.28 5.12 -9.70
N ASP A 295 -9.06 6.21 -9.67
CA ASP A 295 -9.25 7.12 -10.81
C ASP A 295 -8.32 8.35 -10.79
N GLY A 296 -7.62 8.57 -9.68
CA GLY A 296 -6.72 9.70 -9.44
C GLY A 296 -7.40 11.03 -9.16
N THR A 297 -8.68 11.04 -8.75
CA THR A 297 -9.40 12.27 -8.37
C THR A 297 -9.19 12.65 -6.90
N LEU A 298 -9.08 11.68 -5.99
CA LEU A 298 -8.94 11.92 -4.55
C LEU A 298 -7.62 11.42 -3.96
N ILE A 299 -7.07 12.19 -3.03
CA ILE A 299 -5.99 11.79 -2.11
C ILE A 299 -6.61 11.63 -0.71
N ALA A 300 -6.22 10.59 0.02
CA ALA A 300 -6.44 10.47 1.46
C ALA A 300 -5.11 10.69 2.19
N SER A 301 -5.13 11.43 3.30
CA SER A 301 -4.00 11.53 4.23
C SER A 301 -4.45 11.30 5.67
N CYS A 302 -3.58 10.73 6.50
CA CYS A 302 -3.77 10.64 7.94
C CYS A 302 -2.49 10.97 8.70
N ALA A 303 -2.63 11.40 9.95
CA ALA A 303 -1.50 11.82 10.77
C ALA A 303 -1.71 11.48 12.25
N LEU A 304 -0.67 11.76 13.04
CA LEU A 304 -0.70 11.59 14.48
C LEU A 304 -1.62 12.62 15.19
N ASP A 305 -2.17 13.61 14.45
CA ASP A 305 -3.27 14.47 14.90
C ASP A 305 -4.62 13.72 15.03
N GLY A 306 -4.65 12.43 14.66
CA GLY A 306 -5.82 11.54 14.71
C GLY A 306 -6.82 11.76 13.59
N LEU A 307 -6.59 12.74 12.72
CA LEU A 307 -7.51 13.13 11.64
C LEU A 307 -7.17 12.38 10.36
N ILE A 308 -8.21 12.07 9.58
CA ILE A 308 -8.08 11.58 8.20
C ILE A 308 -8.69 12.64 7.29
N ARG A 309 -7.95 13.14 6.30
CA ARG A 309 -8.43 14.18 5.38
C ARG A 309 -8.50 13.65 3.96
N ILE A 310 -9.58 13.99 3.26
CA ILE A 310 -9.80 13.65 1.84
C ILE A 310 -9.70 14.91 1.02
N TRP A 311 -8.85 14.89 0.00
CA TRP A 311 -8.47 16.05 -0.81
C TRP A 311 -8.84 15.84 -2.29
N ASP A 312 -9.31 16.89 -2.97
CA ASP A 312 -9.36 16.89 -4.43
C ASP A 312 -7.96 17.06 -5.02
N THR A 313 -7.54 16.13 -5.88
CA THR A 313 -6.22 16.08 -6.51
C THR A 313 -6.00 17.27 -7.47
N HIS A 314 -7.06 17.86 -8.02
CA HIS A 314 -6.91 18.97 -8.97
C HIS A 314 -6.72 20.32 -8.26
N SER A 315 -7.69 20.72 -7.43
CA SER A 315 -7.72 21.99 -6.72
C SER A 315 -6.90 22.01 -5.42
N GLY A 316 -6.63 20.84 -4.84
CA GLY A 316 -6.02 20.72 -3.50
C GLY A 316 -6.94 21.10 -2.34
N GLN A 317 -8.25 21.18 -2.57
CA GLN A 317 -9.20 21.48 -1.50
C GLN A 317 -9.43 20.26 -0.60
N CYS A 318 -9.42 20.48 0.73
CA CYS A 318 -9.88 19.48 1.70
C CYS A 318 -11.40 19.35 1.58
N LEU A 319 -11.88 18.23 1.04
CA LEU A 319 -13.30 17.94 0.84
C LEU A 319 -13.95 17.39 2.11
N ARG A 320 -13.19 16.62 2.91
CA ARG A 320 -13.65 16.01 4.16
C ARG A 320 -12.52 15.92 5.18
N THR A 321 -12.87 16.08 6.45
CA THR A 321 -12.07 15.64 7.59
C THR A 321 -12.91 14.61 8.35
N LEU A 322 -12.39 13.39 8.48
CA LEU A 322 -12.98 12.33 9.30
C LEU A 322 -12.33 12.42 10.69
N VAL A 323 -13.15 12.31 11.73
CA VAL A 323 -12.77 12.50 13.14
C VAL A 323 -13.40 11.38 13.95
N MET A 324 -12.68 10.85 14.94
CA MET A 324 -13.22 9.88 15.89
C MET A 324 -13.45 10.53 17.25
N GLU A 325 -14.34 9.94 18.05
CA GLU A 325 -14.73 10.44 19.37
C GLU A 325 -13.52 10.54 20.32
N ASP A 326 -12.70 9.49 20.40
CA ASP A 326 -11.45 9.48 21.18
C ASP A 326 -10.22 10.01 20.40
N ASN A 327 -10.37 10.26 19.09
CA ASN A 327 -9.34 10.75 18.17
C ASN A 327 -7.92 10.13 18.33
N PRO A 328 -7.77 8.78 18.34
CA PRO A 328 -6.46 8.13 18.44
C PRO A 328 -5.59 8.42 17.19
N PRO A 329 -4.26 8.53 17.33
CA PRO A 329 -3.33 8.78 16.22
C PRO A 329 -3.51 7.78 15.07
N ALA A 330 -3.60 8.30 13.84
CA ALA A 330 -3.85 7.51 12.64
C ALA A 330 -2.55 7.33 11.84
N THR A 331 -2.13 6.07 11.68
CA THR A 331 -0.79 5.70 11.20
C THR A 331 -0.73 5.32 9.73
N CYS A 332 -1.79 4.71 9.19
CA CYS A 332 -1.88 4.36 7.77
C CYS A 332 -3.31 4.55 7.28
N VAL A 333 -3.45 4.83 5.98
CA VAL A 333 -4.73 5.02 5.29
C VAL A 333 -4.65 4.37 3.91
N LYS A 334 -5.73 3.70 3.48
CA LYS A 334 -5.85 3.06 2.15
C LYS A 334 -7.27 3.18 1.61
N PHE A 335 -7.43 3.58 0.35
CA PHE A 335 -8.72 3.47 -0.34
C PHE A 335 -9.06 2.00 -0.61
N SER A 336 -10.35 1.67 -0.65
CA SER A 336 -10.81 0.40 -1.20
C SER A 336 -10.54 0.34 -2.71
N PRO A 337 -10.31 -0.84 -3.32
CA PRO A 337 -10.08 -0.96 -4.76
C PRO A 337 -11.22 -0.41 -5.64
N ASN A 338 -12.45 -0.36 -5.12
CA ASN A 338 -13.61 0.26 -5.77
C ASN A 338 -13.76 1.78 -5.51
N GLY A 339 -12.92 2.36 -4.65
CA GLY A 339 -12.88 3.78 -4.30
C GLY A 339 -14.03 4.27 -3.40
N LYS A 340 -14.94 3.40 -2.94
CA LYS A 340 -16.09 3.81 -2.10
C LYS A 340 -15.75 4.01 -0.62
N TYR A 341 -14.69 3.38 -0.13
CA TYR A 341 -14.35 3.29 1.29
C TYR A 341 -12.88 3.59 1.55
N VAL A 342 -12.53 3.81 2.81
CA VAL A 342 -11.16 3.98 3.30
C VAL A 342 -10.93 3.08 4.51
N LEU A 343 -9.88 2.27 4.51
CA LEU A 343 -9.32 1.68 5.73
C LEU A 343 -8.35 2.68 6.38
N ALA A 344 -8.38 2.77 7.70
CA ALA A 344 -7.41 3.49 8.50
C ALA A 344 -6.92 2.63 9.68
N TRP A 345 -5.61 2.67 9.93
CA TRP A 345 -4.94 2.03 11.06
C TRP A 345 -4.67 3.08 12.14
N THR A 346 -4.88 2.74 13.41
CA THR A 346 -4.72 3.66 14.53
C THR A 346 -4.05 2.99 15.74
N LEU A 347 -3.35 3.79 16.57
CA LEU A 347 -2.56 3.34 17.73
C LEU A 347 -3.38 2.83 18.94
N ASP A 348 -4.61 2.39 18.71
CA ASP A 348 -5.53 1.80 19.68
C ASP A 348 -5.86 0.33 19.33
N GLY A 349 -4.93 -0.38 18.66
CA GLY A 349 -5.10 -1.78 18.27
C GLY A 349 -6.24 -2.02 17.26
N CYS A 350 -6.64 -0.99 16.51
CA CYS A 350 -7.81 -1.05 15.62
C CYS A 350 -7.45 -0.72 14.17
N VAL A 351 -8.13 -1.42 13.25
CA VAL A 351 -8.27 -0.99 11.84
C VAL A 351 -9.74 -0.67 11.60
N ARG A 352 -10.04 0.46 10.96
CA ARG A 352 -11.43 0.95 10.78
C ARG A 352 -11.73 1.23 9.31
N MET A 353 -12.83 0.66 8.81
CA MET A 353 -13.35 0.94 7.48
C MET A 353 -14.39 2.06 7.54
N TRP A 354 -14.16 3.12 6.78
CA TRP A 354 -14.99 4.31 6.70
C TRP A 354 -15.77 4.38 5.39
N ASN A 355 -17.03 4.84 5.46
CA ASN A 355 -17.61 5.59 4.36
C ASN A 355 -17.21 7.06 4.55
N TYR A 356 -16.26 7.53 3.74
CA TYR A 356 -15.74 8.90 3.83
C TYR A 356 -16.71 9.95 3.27
N VAL A 357 -17.71 9.55 2.47
CA VAL A 357 -18.77 10.44 1.95
C VAL A 357 -19.79 10.73 3.05
N GLU A 358 -20.24 9.68 3.74
CA GLU A 358 -21.13 9.76 4.91
C GLU A 358 -20.41 10.22 6.18
N SER A 359 -19.07 10.16 6.19
CA SER A 359 -18.21 10.48 7.34
C SER A 359 -18.46 9.59 8.58
N ARG A 360 -18.73 8.29 8.38
CA ARG A 360 -18.93 7.30 9.45
C ARG A 360 -18.05 6.05 9.31
N VAL A 361 -17.69 5.45 10.45
CA VAL A 361 -17.13 4.09 10.51
C VAL A 361 -18.24 3.08 10.21
N LEU A 362 -17.96 2.11 9.34
CA LEU A 362 -18.84 0.99 9.00
C LEU A 362 -18.43 -0.32 9.70
N LYS A 363 -17.12 -0.54 9.88
CA LYS A 363 -16.54 -1.74 10.48
C LYS A 363 -15.28 -1.37 11.27
N THR A 364 -15.06 -2.06 12.39
CA THR A 364 -13.82 -2.01 13.17
C THR A 364 -13.29 -3.44 13.29
N PHE A 365 -12.01 -3.62 12.99
CA PHE A 365 -11.27 -4.87 13.09
C PHE A 365 -10.23 -4.74 14.21
N GLN A 366 -10.08 -5.81 15.00
CA GLN A 366 -9.28 -5.84 16.25
C GLN A 366 -8.62 -7.21 16.39
N GLY A 367 -7.64 -7.30 17.28
CA GLY A 367 -6.90 -8.54 17.59
C GLY A 367 -5.43 -8.52 17.15
N HIS A 368 -5.01 -7.49 16.40
CA HIS A 368 -3.61 -7.15 16.23
C HIS A 368 -3.18 -6.17 17.33
N VAL A 369 -1.88 -6.12 17.62
CA VAL A 369 -1.27 -5.14 18.51
C VAL A 369 -0.76 -3.99 17.66
N ASN A 370 -1.17 -2.76 17.97
CA ASN A 370 -0.72 -1.54 17.31
C ASN A 370 -0.86 -0.36 18.29
N THR A 371 0.26 0.10 18.85
CA THR A 371 0.33 1.05 19.98
C THR A 371 1.47 2.06 19.86
N LYS A 372 2.49 1.78 19.05
CA LYS A 372 3.73 2.56 18.91
C LYS A 372 4.12 2.82 17.45
N TYR A 373 4.01 1.83 16.57
CA TYR A 373 4.58 1.86 15.22
C TYR A 373 3.54 2.14 14.14
N SER A 374 3.97 2.77 13.03
CA SER A 374 3.09 3.02 11.90
C SER A 374 2.93 1.80 11.02
N LEU A 375 2.09 0.86 11.45
CA LEU A 375 1.82 -0.37 10.69
C LEU A 375 1.05 -0.06 9.40
N SER A 376 1.51 -0.64 8.29
CA SER A 376 0.86 -0.59 6.99
C SER A 376 0.26 -1.95 6.60
N GLY A 377 -0.88 -1.89 5.91
CA GLY A 377 -1.61 -3.05 5.41
C GLY A 377 -2.43 -2.68 4.20
N CYS A 378 -3.24 -3.62 3.69
CA CYS A 378 -4.03 -3.41 2.49
C CYS A 378 -5.33 -4.22 2.48
N PHE A 379 -6.08 -4.10 1.38
CA PHE A 379 -7.11 -5.06 1.02
C PHE A 379 -6.47 -6.25 0.27
N GLY A 380 -7.03 -7.44 0.43
CA GLY A 380 -6.74 -8.61 -0.40
C GLY A 380 -8.01 -9.37 -0.74
N LEU A 381 -7.90 -10.38 -1.63
CA LEU A 381 -9.03 -11.16 -2.11
C LEU A 381 -8.85 -12.64 -1.75
N TYR A 382 -9.94 -13.35 -1.44
CA TYR A 382 -9.96 -14.79 -1.16
C TYR A 382 -11.20 -15.47 -1.77
N GLY A 383 -11.39 -16.76 -1.51
CA GLY A 383 -12.54 -17.55 -1.97
C GLY A 383 -12.35 -18.10 -3.39
N PRO A 384 -13.42 -18.24 -4.20
CA PRO A 384 -13.32 -18.74 -5.56
C PRO A 384 -12.29 -17.98 -6.40
N GLN A 385 -11.53 -18.70 -7.24
CA GLN A 385 -10.69 -18.11 -8.28
C GLN A 385 -11.46 -17.99 -9.60
N ASP A 386 -12.26 -19.00 -9.96
CA ASP A 386 -13.17 -18.91 -11.11
C ASP A 386 -14.45 -18.13 -10.77
N LEU A 387 -14.64 -17.03 -11.50
CA LEU A 387 -15.79 -16.13 -11.45
C LEU A 387 -17.12 -16.79 -11.83
N ASN A 388 -17.11 -17.95 -12.48
CA ASN A 388 -18.33 -18.72 -12.76
C ASN A 388 -18.97 -19.28 -11.49
N PHE A 389 -18.17 -19.57 -10.44
CA PHE A 389 -18.64 -20.16 -9.18
C PHE A 389 -18.88 -19.14 -8.06
N GLY A 390 -18.44 -17.89 -8.24
CA GLY A 390 -18.74 -16.78 -7.33
C GLY A 390 -17.86 -15.56 -7.55
N ALA A 391 -18.27 -14.41 -7.02
CA ALA A 391 -17.38 -13.25 -6.93
C ALA A 391 -16.33 -13.48 -5.81
N PRO A 392 -15.05 -13.13 -6.01
CA PRO A 392 -14.03 -13.27 -4.98
C PRO A 392 -14.37 -12.38 -3.78
N LEU A 393 -14.17 -12.93 -2.60
CA LEU A 393 -14.42 -12.28 -1.31
C LEU A 393 -13.23 -11.37 -0.97
N CYS A 394 -13.41 -10.45 -0.03
CA CYS A 394 -12.42 -9.42 0.30
C CYS A 394 -12.06 -9.42 1.78
N PHE A 395 -10.76 -9.36 2.08
CA PHE A 395 -10.22 -9.22 3.43
C PHE A 395 -9.44 -7.91 3.61
N ALA A 396 -9.38 -7.41 4.84
CA ALA A 396 -8.31 -6.52 5.28
C ALA A 396 -7.15 -7.37 5.81
N VAL A 397 -5.91 -6.95 5.57
CA VAL A 397 -4.71 -7.56 6.16
C VAL A 397 -3.87 -6.49 6.85
N SER A 398 -3.28 -6.82 8.00
CA SER A 398 -2.36 -5.95 8.74
C SER A 398 -1.22 -6.76 9.33
N GLY A 399 -0.04 -6.13 9.43
CA GLY A 399 0.97 -6.53 10.39
C GLY A 399 0.55 -6.21 11.83
N SER A 400 1.35 -6.64 12.79
CA SER A 400 1.13 -6.53 14.23
C SER A 400 2.46 -6.35 14.97
N GLU A 401 2.44 -5.63 16.10
CA GLU A 401 3.64 -5.36 16.91
C GLU A 401 4.19 -6.58 17.65
N ASP A 402 3.39 -7.65 17.74
CA ASP A 402 3.75 -8.94 18.34
C ASP A 402 4.32 -9.96 17.32
N GLY A 403 4.68 -9.52 16.12
CA GLY A 403 5.28 -10.35 15.06
C GLY A 403 4.27 -11.07 14.15
N ALA A 404 2.96 -10.94 14.41
CA ALA A 404 1.93 -11.60 13.61
C ALA A 404 1.45 -10.78 12.39
N ILE A 405 0.84 -11.49 11.44
CA ILE A 405 -0.03 -10.94 10.39
C ILE A 405 -1.45 -11.43 10.67
N LEU A 406 -2.43 -10.52 10.60
CA LEU A 406 -3.85 -10.83 10.77
C LEU A 406 -4.66 -10.49 9.52
N PHE A 407 -5.58 -11.39 9.18
CA PHE A 407 -6.48 -11.30 8.04
C PHE A 407 -7.92 -11.28 8.56
N TRP A 408 -8.72 -10.27 8.19
CA TRP A 408 -10.13 -10.17 8.58
C TRP A 408 -11.05 -10.09 7.37
N ASP A 409 -12.12 -10.88 7.35
CA ASP A 409 -13.20 -10.74 6.36
C ASP A 409 -13.89 -9.37 6.51
N ILE A 410 -13.97 -8.59 5.43
CA ILE A 410 -14.52 -7.21 5.47
C ILE A 410 -15.99 -7.17 5.93
N VAL A 411 -16.75 -8.24 5.68
CA VAL A 411 -18.20 -8.28 5.95
C VAL A 411 -18.51 -8.68 7.39
N SER A 412 -18.04 -9.86 7.82
CA SER A 412 -18.28 -10.43 9.16
C SER A 412 -17.36 -9.86 10.25
N LYS A 413 -16.17 -9.38 9.87
CA LYS A 413 -15.02 -9.04 10.74
C LYS A 413 -14.37 -10.26 11.43
N GLN A 414 -14.70 -11.49 11.04
CA GLN A 414 -14.02 -12.69 11.56
C GLN A 414 -12.56 -12.69 11.11
N VAL A 415 -11.66 -13.16 11.99
CA VAL A 415 -10.25 -13.41 11.66
C VAL A 415 -10.19 -14.69 10.83
N LEU A 416 -9.85 -14.56 9.55
CA LEU A 416 -9.73 -15.66 8.58
C LEU A 416 -8.42 -16.44 8.79
N GLN A 417 -7.36 -15.74 9.20
CA GLN A 417 -6.09 -16.32 9.58
C GLN A 417 -5.37 -15.35 10.53
N ARG A 418 -4.66 -15.90 11.51
CA ARG A 418 -3.54 -15.23 12.19
C ARG A 418 -2.29 -16.07 11.92
N LEU A 419 -1.22 -15.40 11.53
CA LEU A 419 0.02 -16.01 11.05
C LEU A 419 1.18 -15.40 11.84
N GLU A 420 1.79 -16.17 12.74
CA GLU A 420 3.01 -15.75 13.45
C GLU A 420 4.15 -15.70 12.42
N ALA A 421 4.54 -14.49 12.01
CA ALA A 421 5.25 -14.29 10.75
C ALA A 421 6.69 -13.80 10.95
N HIS A 422 6.96 -12.93 11.92
CA HIS A 422 8.25 -12.31 12.16
C HIS A 422 8.67 -12.41 13.64
N ASP A 423 9.97 -12.29 13.90
CA ASP A 423 10.54 -12.35 15.26
C ASP A 423 10.45 -11.00 16.02
N ASP A 424 9.92 -9.95 15.37
CA ASP A 424 9.72 -8.58 15.86
C ASP A 424 8.61 -7.91 15.01
N ALA A 425 8.17 -6.69 15.35
CA ALA A 425 7.01 -6.00 14.79
C ALA A 425 6.97 -5.98 13.24
N VAL A 426 5.81 -6.36 12.68
CA VAL A 426 5.55 -6.39 11.22
C VAL A 426 5.06 -5.01 10.77
N LEU A 427 5.96 -4.21 10.20
CA LEU A 427 5.70 -2.81 9.86
C LEU A 427 4.87 -2.66 8.57
N SER A 428 4.96 -3.59 7.63
CA SER A 428 4.25 -3.51 6.35
C SER A 428 3.82 -4.89 5.86
N VAL A 429 2.61 -4.97 5.31
CA VAL A 429 2.06 -6.14 4.62
C VAL A 429 1.37 -5.70 3.33
N HIS A 430 1.63 -6.40 2.22
CA HIS A 430 1.07 -6.12 0.91
C HIS A 430 0.60 -7.40 0.22
N ALA A 431 -0.59 -7.37 -0.38
CA ALA A 431 -1.18 -8.48 -1.13
C ALA A 431 -0.93 -8.35 -2.64
N GLY A 432 -0.90 -9.48 -3.34
CA GLY A 432 -0.68 -9.54 -4.78
C GLY A 432 -1.23 -10.81 -5.40
N ASN A 433 -1.12 -10.92 -6.72
CA ASN A 433 -1.45 -12.14 -7.47
C ASN A 433 -0.41 -12.36 -8.57
N LEU A 434 0.24 -13.52 -8.56
CA LEU A 434 1.24 -13.91 -9.55
C LEU A 434 0.74 -15.16 -10.27
N ASN A 435 0.40 -15.04 -11.56
CA ASN A 435 -0.07 -16.13 -12.41
C ASN A 435 -1.25 -16.92 -11.80
N GLY A 436 -2.20 -16.22 -11.18
CA GLY A 436 -3.37 -16.80 -10.50
C GLY A 436 -3.14 -17.08 -9.01
N LYS A 437 -1.91 -17.41 -8.60
CA LYS A 437 -1.57 -17.66 -7.19
C LYS A 437 -1.63 -16.38 -6.38
N ARG A 438 -2.39 -16.38 -5.27
CA ARG A 438 -2.49 -15.22 -4.37
C ARG A 438 -1.27 -15.19 -3.45
N MET A 439 -0.64 -14.02 -3.36
CA MET A 439 0.62 -13.82 -2.65
C MET A 439 0.45 -12.76 -1.56
N ILE A 440 1.14 -12.95 -0.43
CA ILE A 440 1.35 -11.93 0.59
C ILE A 440 2.85 -11.71 0.71
N VAL A 441 3.27 -10.45 0.86
CA VAL A 441 4.62 -10.10 1.28
C VAL A 441 4.56 -9.20 2.51
N SER A 442 5.41 -9.45 3.49
CA SER A 442 5.52 -8.66 4.72
C SER A 442 6.97 -8.30 5.03
N CYS A 443 7.16 -7.28 5.85
CA CYS A 443 8.49 -6.93 6.37
C CYS A 443 8.40 -6.33 7.78
N GLY A 444 9.49 -6.41 8.53
CA GLY A 444 9.50 -5.98 9.93
C GLY A 444 10.86 -5.57 10.48
N LEU A 445 10.86 -5.30 11.78
CA LEU A 445 12.07 -4.92 12.53
C LEU A 445 13.09 -6.06 12.64
N ASP A 446 12.68 -7.32 12.45
CA ASP A 446 13.55 -8.51 12.37
C ASP A 446 14.50 -8.53 11.15
N LYS A 447 14.47 -7.47 10.33
CA LYS A 447 15.33 -7.21 9.16
C LYS A 447 15.07 -8.14 7.97
N THR A 448 13.98 -8.91 8.02
CA THR A 448 13.57 -9.79 6.93
C THR A 448 12.41 -9.21 6.12
N VAL A 449 12.30 -9.69 4.88
CA VAL A 449 11.07 -9.65 4.10
C VAL A 449 10.62 -11.10 3.95
N ARG A 450 9.33 -11.39 4.13
CA ARG A 450 8.80 -12.76 4.04
C ARG A 450 7.70 -12.82 2.99
N VAL A 451 7.70 -13.90 2.21
CA VAL A 451 6.78 -14.13 1.10
C VAL A 451 5.96 -15.36 1.41
N PHE A 452 4.64 -15.24 1.27
CA PHE A 452 3.67 -16.29 1.56
C PHE A 452 2.75 -16.52 0.36
N GLU A 453 2.34 -17.77 0.15
CA GLU A 453 1.45 -18.19 -0.94
C GLU A 453 0.17 -18.80 -0.37
N GLU A 454 -0.98 -18.48 -0.97
CA GLU A 454 -2.27 -19.12 -0.68
C GLU A 454 -2.27 -20.56 -1.25
N VAL A 455 -2.43 -21.55 -0.38
CA VAL A 455 -2.60 -22.96 -0.77
C VAL A 455 -4.03 -23.42 -0.54
N GLY A 456 -4.45 -24.49 -1.24
CA GLY A 456 -5.75 -25.11 -1.04
C GLY A 456 -5.92 -25.72 0.35
N GLU A 457 -7.16 -26.08 0.71
CA GLU A 457 -7.51 -26.66 2.02
C GLU A 457 -6.76 -27.99 2.28
N ASP A 458 -6.58 -28.82 1.25
CA ASP A 458 -5.77 -30.05 1.29
C ASP A 458 -4.25 -29.79 1.34
N GLY A 459 -3.81 -28.54 1.24
CA GLY A 459 -2.40 -28.16 1.14
C GLY A 459 -1.77 -28.38 -0.24
N SER A 460 -2.57 -28.74 -1.25
CA SER A 460 -2.19 -28.74 -2.67
C SER A 460 -1.95 -27.31 -3.18
N GLU A 461 -1.06 -27.19 -4.17
CA GLU A 461 -0.95 -25.96 -4.96
C GLU A 461 -2.16 -25.83 -5.90
N PHE A 462 -2.58 -24.60 -6.18
CA PHE A 462 -3.54 -24.33 -7.25
C PHE A 462 -2.85 -24.48 -8.60
N ASN A 463 -2.89 -25.70 -9.16
CA ASN A 463 -2.46 -25.99 -10.51
C ASN A 463 -3.35 -25.26 -11.53
N ASN A 464 -2.79 -24.27 -12.21
CA ASN A 464 -3.36 -23.71 -13.43
C ASN A 464 -2.80 -24.50 -14.62
N ASP A 465 -3.28 -25.73 -14.80
CA ASP A 465 -2.89 -26.63 -15.91
C ASP A 465 -3.56 -26.17 -17.23
N ASP A 466 -3.14 -25.00 -17.72
CA ASP A 466 -3.59 -24.34 -18.96
C ASP A 466 -2.39 -23.96 -19.87
N ASP A 467 -1.17 -24.41 -19.54
CA ASP A 467 -0.03 -24.40 -20.46
C ASP A 467 -0.24 -25.45 -21.55
N VAL A 468 -0.53 -24.97 -22.77
CA VAL A 468 -0.82 -25.85 -23.92
C VAL A 468 0.46 -26.51 -24.42
N ASP A 469 0.56 -27.83 -24.25
CA ASP A 469 1.64 -28.65 -24.79
C ASP A 469 1.89 -28.37 -26.29
N VAL A 470 3.12 -27.98 -26.62
CA VAL A 470 3.63 -27.93 -27.99
C VAL A 470 4.80 -28.90 -28.08
N ASP A 471 4.52 -30.10 -28.61
CA ASP A 471 5.52 -31.15 -28.85
C ASP A 471 6.76 -30.60 -29.60
N GLY A 472 7.94 -30.83 -29.03
CA GLY A 472 9.17 -30.11 -29.40
C GLY A 472 10.48 -30.89 -29.28
N ASP A 473 10.43 -32.22 -29.47
CA ASP A 473 11.52 -33.20 -29.66
C ASP A 473 12.87 -33.00 -28.92
N ALA A 474 13.20 -33.93 -28.02
CA ALA A 474 14.35 -33.82 -27.12
C ALA A 474 15.64 -34.42 -27.70
N THR A 475 16.75 -33.70 -27.59
CA THR A 475 18.10 -34.24 -27.79
C THR A 475 18.98 -34.00 -26.55
N PRO A 476 19.63 -35.03 -25.97
CA PRO A 476 20.36 -34.91 -24.71
C PRO A 476 21.80 -34.43 -24.88
N VAL A 477 22.26 -33.59 -23.96
CA VAL A 477 23.67 -33.18 -23.81
C VAL A 477 24.26 -33.92 -22.60
N PRO A 478 25.42 -34.60 -22.70
CA PRO A 478 25.95 -35.46 -21.64
C PRO A 478 26.63 -34.67 -20.51
N GLU A 479 26.61 -35.25 -19.31
CA GLU A 479 27.34 -34.75 -18.13
C GLU A 479 28.86 -34.80 -18.31
N ALA A 480 29.57 -33.82 -17.75
CA ALA A 480 31.02 -33.87 -17.54
C ALA A 480 31.32 -33.89 -16.03
N ARG A 481 31.90 -35.00 -15.54
CA ARG A 481 32.40 -35.11 -14.17
C ARG A 481 33.79 -34.49 -14.03
N SER A 482 34.11 -34.05 -12.82
CA SER A 482 35.44 -33.58 -12.42
C SER A 482 36.45 -34.71 -12.28
N GLN A 483 37.71 -34.39 -12.55
CA GLN A 483 38.88 -34.99 -11.88
C GLN A 483 40.09 -34.06 -12.01
N ASP A 484 40.95 -34.07 -11.00
CA ASP A 484 42.22 -33.35 -10.97
C ASP A 484 43.24 -33.97 -11.93
N GLU A 485 44.19 -33.16 -12.42
CA GLU A 485 45.62 -33.45 -12.25
C GLU A 485 46.48 -32.21 -12.52
N THR A 486 47.68 -32.17 -11.91
CA THR A 486 48.74 -31.21 -12.23
C THR A 486 50.03 -31.97 -12.53
N PRO A 487 50.92 -31.42 -13.35
CA PRO A 487 52.28 -31.20 -12.84
C PRO A 487 52.93 -29.90 -13.31
N MET A 488 54.08 -29.58 -12.69
CA MET A 488 54.92 -28.41 -12.97
C MET A 488 55.94 -28.69 -14.09
N HIS A 489 56.35 -27.65 -14.83
CA HIS A 489 57.72 -27.10 -14.81
C HIS A 489 57.89 -25.92 -15.79
N ASP A 490 58.78 -24.98 -15.42
CA ASP A 490 59.76 -24.22 -16.25
C ASP A 490 59.33 -23.47 -17.54
N ALA A 491 59.92 -22.31 -17.89
CA ALA A 491 60.86 -21.43 -17.19
C ALA A 491 60.87 -20.00 -17.79
N GLU A 492 61.65 -19.13 -17.13
CA GLU A 492 62.25 -17.84 -17.54
C GLU A 492 62.06 -17.32 -18.98
N GLY A 493 61.75 -16.03 -19.11
CA GLY A 493 61.76 -15.30 -20.38
C GLY A 493 61.57 -13.79 -20.21
N ASP A 494 62.68 -13.04 -20.13
CA ASP A 494 62.69 -11.57 -20.13
C ASP A 494 62.07 -11.00 -21.42
N ASN A 495 61.43 -9.82 -21.31
CA ASN A 495 61.92 -8.59 -21.95
C ASN A 495 61.13 -7.35 -21.47
N ALA A 496 61.73 -6.16 -21.64
CA ALA A 496 61.24 -4.89 -21.10
C ALA A 496 61.18 -3.77 -22.16
N MET A 497 60.48 -2.68 -21.84
CA MET A 497 60.35 -1.43 -22.61
C MET A 497 59.53 -1.59 -23.93
N THR A 498 58.82 -0.60 -24.48
CA THR A 498 58.89 0.88 -24.38
C THR A 498 57.49 1.53 -24.54
N ASP A 499 57.20 2.62 -23.80
CA ASP A 499 56.44 3.76 -24.33
C ASP A 499 57.39 4.66 -25.16
N PRO A 500 56.90 5.40 -26.17
CA PRO A 500 56.99 6.87 -26.02
C PRO A 500 55.88 7.71 -26.72
N ASP A 501 55.71 8.93 -26.21
CA ASP A 501 55.25 10.21 -26.83
C ASP A 501 53.92 10.28 -27.62
N ALA A 502 53.01 11.26 -27.49
CA ALA A 502 53.00 12.67 -27.03
C ALA A 502 53.11 13.76 -28.14
N ASP A 503 52.47 14.91 -27.86
CA ASP A 503 52.34 16.14 -28.67
C ASP A 503 51.51 16.05 -29.98
N ALA A 504 50.88 17.11 -30.53
CA ALA A 504 50.88 18.52 -30.13
C ALA A 504 49.54 19.28 -30.37
N SER A 505 49.47 20.47 -29.77
CA SER A 505 48.38 21.47 -29.73
C SER A 505 47.78 21.99 -31.04
N ALA A 506 46.55 22.53 -30.96
CA ALA A 506 46.11 23.70 -31.74
C ALA A 506 45.08 24.56 -30.97
N VAL A 507 45.17 25.89 -31.08
CA VAL A 507 44.22 26.89 -30.51
C VAL A 507 43.90 27.92 -31.59
N PRO A 508 42.76 28.64 -31.52
CA PRO A 508 42.89 30.10 -31.54
C PRO A 508 41.90 30.86 -30.64
N SER A 509 42.37 32.00 -30.12
CA SER A 509 41.58 33.15 -29.66
C SER A 509 41.52 34.21 -30.79
N THR A 510 40.52 35.08 -30.92
CA THR A 510 40.28 36.29 -30.09
C THR A 510 39.01 37.04 -30.54
N ALA A 511 38.60 38.05 -29.75
CA ALA A 511 37.59 39.10 -30.04
C ALA A 511 36.11 38.66 -30.01
N GLY A 512 35.17 39.49 -29.51
CA GLY A 512 35.34 40.78 -28.82
C GLY A 512 34.00 41.35 -28.32
N THR A 513 34.00 42.03 -27.18
CA THR A 513 32.82 42.72 -26.60
C THR A 513 32.71 44.17 -27.14
N PRO A 514 31.51 44.77 -27.11
CA PRO A 514 31.15 45.54 -25.91
C PRO A 514 29.74 45.21 -25.37
N ALA A 515 29.40 45.77 -24.21
CA ALA A 515 28.04 45.82 -23.69
C ALA A 515 27.37 47.16 -24.03
N GLU A 516 26.05 47.20 -24.01
CA GLU A 516 25.30 48.43 -23.76
C GLU A 516 24.46 48.27 -22.49
N ASP A 517 24.37 49.35 -21.72
CA ASP A 517 23.63 49.49 -20.48
C ASP A 517 22.71 50.70 -20.67
N VAL A 518 21.40 50.52 -20.48
CA VAL A 518 20.39 51.58 -20.72
C VAL A 518 19.44 51.65 -19.54
N THR A 519 19.30 52.86 -19.02
CA THR A 519 18.70 53.19 -17.72
C THR A 519 17.17 53.22 -17.71
N MET A 520 16.63 53.27 -16.49
CA MET A 520 15.22 53.56 -16.16
C MET A 520 14.63 54.77 -16.91
N THR A 521 13.35 54.64 -17.28
CA THR A 521 12.30 55.65 -17.07
C THR A 521 11.01 54.94 -16.70
#